data_AF-A0A291P142-F1
#
_entry.id   AF-A0A291P142-F1
#
_cell.length_a   1.000
_cell.length_b   1.000
_cell.length_c   1.000
_cell.angle_alpha   90.00
_cell.angle_beta   90.00
_cell.angle_gamma   90.00
#
_symmetry.space_group_name_H-M   'P 1'
#
loop_
_entity.id
_entity.type
_entity.pdbx_description
1 polymer ?
#
loop_
_entity_poly.entity_id
_entity_poly.type
_entity_poly.pdbx_seq_one_letter_code
_entity_poly.pdbx_strand_id
1 'polypeptide(L)' 'MENLSSLPLLVRDMRFGNPLGKYFKVDDFLHMGFFDSYCNLFLVQTADIVAAKFGVTREEADEFALRS' A
#
# COMPACT_ATOMS: atom_id res chain seq x y z
N MET A 1 -8.24 16.09 -9.38
CA MET A 1 -8.31 15.98 -7.91
C MET A 1 -8.53 14.52 -7.60
N GLU A 2 -7.67 13.93 -6.78
CA GLU A 2 -7.81 12.57 -6.26
C GLU A 2 -8.61 12.59 -4.95
N ASN A 3 -9.39 11.54 -4.67
CA ASN A 3 -10.13 11.38 -3.41
C ASN A 3 -9.95 9.95 -2.88
N LEU A 4 -8.97 9.77 -1.99
CA LEU A 4 -8.63 8.48 -1.38
C LEU A 4 -9.68 8.01 -0.37
N SER A 5 -10.33 8.94 0.34
CA SER A 5 -11.34 8.64 1.37
C SER A 5 -12.59 7.98 0.81
N SER A 6 -12.82 8.06 -0.51
CA SER A 6 -13.96 7.45 -1.19
C SER A 6 -13.64 6.12 -1.89
N LEU A 7 -12.42 5.59 -1.74
CA LEU A 7 -12.06 4.32 -2.36
C LEU A 7 -12.85 3.15 -1.73
N PRO A 8 -13.47 2.28 -2.55
CA PRO A 8 -14.25 1.16 -2.05
C PRO A 8 -13.40 -0.07 -1.72
N LEU A 9 -13.99 -0.99 -0.96
CA LEU A 9 -13.49 -2.37 -0.88
C LEU A 9 -13.86 -3.14 -2.16
N LEU A 10 -12.93 -3.95 -2.65
CA LEU A 10 -13.12 -4.73 -3.87
C LEU A 10 -13.34 -6.21 -3.53
N VAL A 11 -14.43 -6.79 -4.01
CA VAL A 11 -14.63 -8.25 -3.93
C VAL A 11 -14.20 -8.88 -5.24
N ARG A 12 -13.10 -9.66 -5.21
CA ARG A 12 -12.58 -10.31 -6.42
C ARG A 12 -13.36 -11.57 -6.74
N ASP A 13 -13.26 -12.00 -8.01
CA ASP A 13 -13.79 -13.26 -8.52
C ASP A 13 -15.33 -13.40 -8.50
N MET A 14 -16.07 -12.30 -8.34
CA MET A 14 -17.53 -12.33 -8.24
C MET A 14 -18.27 -12.26 -9.57
N ARG A 15 -17.62 -11.79 -10.64
CA ARG A 15 -18.28 -11.48 -11.92
C ARG A 15 -19.02 -12.68 -12.54
N PHE A 16 -18.48 -13.89 -12.39
CA PHE A 16 -19.03 -15.11 -12.98
C PHE A 16 -19.63 -16.07 -11.95
N GLY A 17 -19.85 -15.59 -10.73
CA GLY A 17 -20.33 -16.38 -9.60
C GLY A 17 -19.20 -17.05 -8.81
N ASN A 18 -19.46 -17.29 -7.53
CA ASN A 18 -18.55 -17.98 -6.61
C ASN A 18 -19.23 -19.26 -6.10
N PRO A 19 -18.54 -20.42 -6.10
CA PRO A 19 -19.09 -21.65 -5.54
C PRO A 19 -19.53 -21.50 -4.08
N LEU A 20 -20.57 -22.24 -3.70
CA LEU A 20 -21.04 -22.30 -2.32
C LEU A 20 -19.90 -22.79 -1.41
N GLY A 21 -19.68 -22.08 -0.29
CA GLY A 21 -18.66 -22.42 0.70
C GLY A 21 -17.26 -21.91 0.40
N LYS A 22 -17.02 -21.26 -0.75
CA LYS A 22 -15.73 -20.60 -1.04
C LYS A 22 -15.70 -19.20 -0.42
N TYR A 23 -14.65 -18.90 0.34
CA TYR A 23 -14.44 -17.59 0.92
C TYR A 23 -14.31 -16.49 -0.15
N PHE A 24 -14.89 -15.33 0.14
CA PHE A 24 -14.76 -14.13 -0.68
C PHE A 24 -13.45 -13.43 -0.35
N LYS A 25 -12.67 -13.10 -1.37
CA LYS A 25 -11.49 -12.24 -1.19
C LYS A 25 -11.94 -10.79 -1.28
N VAL A 26 -11.92 -10.10 -0.13
CA VAL A 26 -12.19 -8.67 -0.02
C VAL A 26 -10.85 -7.95 0.08
N ASP A 27 -10.55 -7.15 -0.93
CA ASP A 27 -9.32 -6.38 -1.03
C ASP A 27 -9.58 -4.91 -0.67
N ASP A 28 -8.72 -4.36 0.17
CA ASP A 28 -8.61 -2.91 0.36
C ASP A 28 -7.80 -2.32 -0.81
N PHE A 29 -8.48 -1.59 -1.68
CA PHE A 29 -7.86 -1.00 -2.86
C PHE A 29 -6.81 0.06 -2.51
N LEU A 30 -7.02 0.82 -1.44
CA LEU A 30 -6.07 1.84 -0.99
C LEU A 30 -4.78 1.16 -0.53
N HIS A 31 -4.90 0.14 0.32
CA HIS A 31 -3.74 -0.59 0.82
C HIS A 31 -2.95 -1.26 -0.30
N MET A 32 -3.65 -1.93 -1.23
CA MET A 32 -3.01 -2.58 -2.38
C MET A 32 -2.41 -1.58 -3.38
N GLY A 33 -2.87 -0.32 -3.40
CA GLY A 33 -2.30 0.74 -4.22
C GLY A 33 -0.86 1.09 -3.84
N PHE A 34 -0.44 0.81 -2.61
CA PHE A 34 0.94 1.02 -2.15
C PHE A 34 1.86 -0.18 -2.39
N PHE A 35 1.34 -1.28 -2.94
CA PHE A 35 2.09 -2.50 -3.18
C PHE A 35 2.64 -2.55 -4.61
N ASP A 36 3.96 -2.56 -4.76
CA ASP A 36 4.62 -2.79 -6.04
C ASP A 36 4.76 -4.28 -6.30
N SER A 37 3.99 -4.77 -7.28
CA SER A 37 4.01 -6.18 -7.71
C SER A 37 5.31 -6.62 -8.40
N TYR A 38 6.13 -5.70 -8.91
CA TYR A 38 7.40 -6.04 -9.55
C TYR A 38 8.48 -6.35 -8.52
N CYS A 39 8.61 -5.48 -7.52
CA CYS A 39 9.59 -5.67 -6.44
C CYS A 39 9.04 -6.52 -5.28
N ASN A 40 7.73 -6.77 -5.24
CA ASN A 40 7.02 -7.44 -4.13
C ASN A 40 7.23 -6.71 -2.79
N LEU A 41 7.17 -5.37 -2.83
CA LEU A 41 7.39 -4.48 -1.69
C LEU A 41 6.29 -3.42 -1.60
N PHE A 42 5.93 -3.06 -0.38
CA PHE A 42 5.15 -1.85 -0.12
C PHE A 42 6.02 -0.61 -0.22
N LEU A 43 5.42 0.52 -0.59
CA LEU A 43 6.07 1.82 -0.71
C LEU A 43 6.93 2.17 0.53
N VAL A 44 6.44 1.88 1.74
CA VAL A 44 7.16 2.12 2.99
C VAL A 44 8.45 1.30 3.07
N GLN A 45 8.42 0.04 2.66
CA GLN A 45 9.61 -0.83 2.68
C GLN A 45 10.66 -0.34 1.69
N THR A 46 10.24 0.18 0.54
CA THR A 46 11.14 0.82 -0.42
C THR A 46 11.77 2.07 0.17
N ALA A 47 11.03 2.88 0.93
CA ALA A 47 11.57 4.04 1.62
C ALA A 47 12.65 3.63 2.65
N ASP A 48 12.43 2.57 3.43
CA ASP A 48 13.41 2.05 4.38
C ASP A 48 14.70 1.57 3.70
N ILE A 49 14.59 0.89 2.55
CA ILE A 49 15.74 0.44 1.76
C ILE A 49 16.55 1.65 1.25
N VAL A 50 15.87 2.70 0.78
CA VAL A 50 16.53 3.93 0.32
C VAL A 50 17.20 4.64 1.50
N ALA A 51 16.53 4.78 2.64
CA ALA A 51 17.08 5.39 3.84
C ALA A 51 18.37 4.66 4.30
N ALA A 52 18.32 3.33 4.38
CA ALA A 52 19.48 2.50 4.73
C ALA A 52 20.63 2.65 3.73
N LYS A 53 20.33 2.73 2.43
CA LYS A 53 21.34 2.89 1.37
C LYS A 53 22.10 4.21 1.45
N PHE A 54 21.42 5.29 1.87
CA PHE A 54 22.02 6.63 1.97
C PHE A 54 22.40 7.03 3.39
N GLY A 55 22.16 6.17 4.37
CA GLY A 55 22.49 6.44 5.78
C GLY A 55 21.60 7.50 6.42
N VAL A 56 20.37 7.69 5.92
CA VAL A 56 19.42 8.66 6.48
C VAL A 56 18.98 8.17 7.86
N THR A 57 19.19 8.99 8.89
CA THR A 57 18.79 8.65 10.24
C THR A 57 17.32 8.98 10.50
N ARG A 58 16.78 8.44 11.59
CA ARG A 58 15.41 8.74 12.00
C ARG A 58 15.26 10.22 12.37
N GLU A 59 16.27 10.77 13.03
CA GLU A 59 16.32 12.16 13.47
C GLU A 59 16.31 13.10 12.27
N GLU A 60 17.08 12.82 11.22
CA GLU A 60 17.09 13.61 9.98
C GLU A 60 15.72 13.60 9.28
N ALA A 61 15.05 12.44 9.25
CA ALA A 61 13.71 12.33 8.68
C ALA A 61 12.67 13.12 9.51
N ASP A 62 12.75 13.06 10.84
CA ASP A 62 11.85 13.79 11.75
C ASP A 62 12.09 15.32 11.66
N GLU A 63 13.34 15.78 11.57
CA GLU A 63 13.69 17.19 11.36
C GLU A 63 13.14 17.72 10.03
N PHE A 64 13.24 16.93 8.96
CA PHE A 64 12.66 17.28 7.67
C PHE A 64 11.13 17.38 7.75
N ALA A 65 10.48 16.42 8.42
CA ALA A 65 9.03 16.40 8.59
C ALA A 65 8.51 17.58 9.40
N LEU A 66 9.24 18.00 10.45
CA LEU A 66 8.87 19.15 11.28
C LEU A 66 8.91 20.48 10.51
N ARG A 67 9.86 20.62 9.58
CA ARG A 67 10.00 21.81 8.73
C ARG A 67 8.92 21.90 7.65
N SER A 68 8.32 20.76 7.27
CA SER A 68 7.46 20.63 6.09
C SER A 68 6.02 21.05 6.30
#